data_AF-D5E2L1-F1
#
_entry.id   AF-D5E2L1-F1
#
_cell.length_a   1.000
_cell.length_b   1.000
_cell.length_c   1.000
_cell.angle_alpha   90.00
_cell.angle_beta   90.00
_cell.angle_gamma   90.00
#
_symmetry.space_group_name_H-M   'P 1'
#
loop_
_entity.id
_entity.type
_entity.pdbx_description
1 polymer ?
#
loop_
_entity_poly.entity_id
_entity_poly.type
_entity_poly.pdbx_seq_one_letter_code
_entity_poly.pdbx_strand_id
1 'polypeptide(L)'
;MLFRKVRRRFHKLKQLYTDQQINEQQVLLSLDLDENLQVLRSIYQDCFDVVFRTFLIGGQTKAVLIYIEGLSNIEEIDENVLAPLTSETEERVRSLREMLKKKIHISKMKEVKTFADCIENISIGNPVLFVQHEASGLALGLAKWEKRSIEEPTAESVVRGPREGFVETLGVSTSLLRRKIKSPHLKMKSMKIGSYTNTDVVIAYIEGLADHTLIEEVENRLQRIEIDSVLESGYIEELIEDNYITKYNRKSVIK
;
A
#
# COMPACT_ATOMS: atom_id res chain seq x y z
N MET A 1 33.75 6.10 2.01
CA MET A 1 33.62 5.49 0.65
C MET A 1 32.34 4.66 0.46
N LEU A 2 31.82 3.96 1.49
CA LEU A 2 30.59 3.15 1.39
C LEU A 2 29.34 3.93 0.93
N PHE A 3 29.01 5.05 1.58
CA PHE A 3 27.81 5.86 1.28
C PHE A 3 27.71 6.34 -0.19
N ARG A 4 28.84 6.58 -0.87
CA ARG A 4 28.85 6.97 -2.29
C ARG A 4 28.53 5.79 -3.24
N LYS A 5 28.90 4.56 -2.88
CA LYS A 5 28.58 3.35 -3.66
C LYS A 5 27.12 2.96 -3.49
N VAL A 6 26.61 3.06 -2.25
CA VAL A 6 25.20 2.89 -1.89
C VAL A 6 24.36 3.82 -2.75
N ARG A 7 24.54 5.15 -2.64
CA ARG A 7 23.74 6.14 -3.39
C ARG A 7 23.73 5.94 -4.92
N ARG A 8 24.83 5.45 -5.52
CA ARG A 8 24.88 5.11 -6.97
C ARG A 8 24.07 3.86 -7.32
N ARG A 9 24.13 2.82 -6.49
CA ARG A 9 23.32 1.60 -6.65
C ARG A 9 21.83 1.92 -6.48
N PHE A 10 21.50 2.77 -5.51
CA PHE A 10 20.15 3.28 -5.27
C PHE A 10 19.58 4.08 -6.43
N HIS A 11 20.35 5.01 -7.00
CA HIS A 11 19.89 5.79 -8.15
C HIS A 11 19.68 4.90 -9.39
N LYS A 12 20.56 3.90 -9.58
CA LYS A 12 20.41 2.88 -10.62
C LYS A 12 19.16 2.03 -10.38
N LEU A 13 18.87 1.61 -9.14
CA LEU A 13 17.69 0.81 -8.80
C LEU A 13 16.37 1.57 -9.00
N LYS A 14 16.35 2.87 -8.67
CA LYS A 14 15.18 3.73 -8.91
C LYS A 14 14.95 3.96 -10.41
N GLN A 15 16.01 4.26 -11.18
CA GLN A 15 15.93 4.38 -12.64
C GLN A 15 15.53 3.07 -13.33
N LEU A 16 16.06 1.93 -12.87
CA LEU A 16 15.69 0.59 -13.35
C LEU A 16 14.22 0.23 -13.10
N TYR A 17 13.56 0.92 -12.16
CA TYR A 17 12.14 0.72 -11.87
C TYR A 17 11.25 1.62 -12.71
N THR A 18 11.71 2.84 -13.03
CA THR A 18 10.95 3.85 -13.78
C THR A 18 10.90 3.58 -15.29
N ASP A 19 11.95 2.99 -15.86
CA ASP A 19 11.97 2.60 -17.28
C ASP A 19 11.45 1.16 -17.43
N GLN A 20 10.37 0.96 -18.18
CA GLN A 20 9.69 -0.33 -18.34
C GLN A 20 10.63 -1.51 -18.70
N GLN A 21 10.30 -2.67 -18.10
CA GLN A 21 10.87 -4.02 -18.29
C GLN A 21 12.29 -4.27 -17.76
N ILE A 22 12.40 -4.62 -16.47
CA ILE A 22 13.50 -5.51 -16.07
C ILE A 22 13.17 -6.93 -16.53
N ASN A 23 13.89 -7.33 -17.56
CA ASN A 23 14.20 -8.72 -17.86
C ASN A 23 15.15 -9.28 -16.76
N GLU A 24 14.59 -10.11 -15.88
CA GLU A 24 15.17 -11.31 -15.21
C GLU A 24 16.58 -11.33 -14.58
N GLN A 25 17.17 -10.22 -14.14
CA GLN A 25 18.24 -10.29 -13.13
C GLN A 25 17.78 -9.73 -11.79
N GLN A 26 17.02 -10.61 -11.11
CA GLN A 26 16.56 -10.53 -9.74
C GLN A 26 17.63 -9.93 -8.80
N VAL A 27 17.50 -8.64 -8.48
CA VAL A 27 18.39 -7.98 -7.54
C VAL A 27 18.21 -8.64 -6.18
N LEU A 28 19.29 -9.26 -5.70
CA LEU A 28 19.33 -9.92 -4.39
C LEU A 28 19.20 -8.91 -3.26
N LEU A 29 18.55 -9.35 -2.18
CA LEU A 29 18.49 -8.63 -0.92
C LEU A 29 19.88 -8.48 -0.30
N SER A 30 20.10 -7.35 0.38
CA SER A 30 21.30 -7.08 1.16
C SER A 30 21.21 -7.71 2.55
N LEU A 31 22.36 -7.89 3.21
CA LEU A 31 22.43 -8.21 4.64
C LEU A 31 22.05 -7.01 5.52
N ASP A 32 22.13 -5.80 4.97
CA ASP A 32 21.71 -4.57 5.64
C ASP A 32 20.20 -4.37 5.44
N LEU A 33 19.47 -4.48 6.56
CA LEU A 33 18.04 -4.28 6.60
C LEU A 33 17.65 -2.87 6.14
N ASP A 34 18.41 -1.85 6.55
CA ASP A 34 18.06 -0.46 6.25
C ASP A 34 18.24 -0.17 4.75
N GLU A 35 19.22 -0.80 4.08
CA GLU A 35 19.35 -0.74 2.62
C GLU A 35 18.13 -1.34 1.91
N ASN A 36 17.68 -2.52 2.34
CA ASN A 36 16.51 -3.19 1.75
C ASN A 36 15.24 -2.35 1.92
N LEU A 37 15.05 -1.79 3.12
CA LEU A 37 13.90 -0.95 3.44
C LEU A 37 13.90 0.34 2.64
N GLN A 38 15.05 0.98 2.43
CA GLN A 38 15.13 2.19 1.59
C GLN A 38 14.69 1.91 0.15
N VAL A 39 15.08 0.77 -0.42
CA VAL A 39 14.66 0.38 -1.79
C VAL A 39 13.16 0.15 -1.83
N LEU A 40 12.61 -0.64 -0.91
CA LEU A 40 11.17 -0.93 -0.87
C LEU A 40 10.32 0.31 -0.58
N ARG A 41 10.79 1.21 0.30
CA ARG A 41 10.13 2.50 0.53
C ARG A 41 10.13 3.41 -0.69
N SER A 42 11.18 3.36 -1.51
CA SER A 42 11.20 4.10 -2.77
C SER A 42 10.24 3.51 -3.80
N ILE A 43 10.08 2.18 -3.83
CA ILE A 43 9.16 1.49 -4.75
C ILE A 43 7.72 1.79 -4.37
N TYR A 44 7.39 1.69 -3.08
CA TYR A 44 6.07 1.99 -2.54
C TYR A 44 5.93 3.46 -2.08
N GLN A 45 6.74 4.35 -2.66
CA GLN A 45 6.52 5.79 -2.51
C GLN A 45 5.12 6.12 -3.03
N ASP A 46 4.40 6.99 -2.32
CA ASP A 46 3.02 7.40 -2.60
C ASP A 46 2.02 6.22 -2.62
N CYS A 47 2.25 5.21 -1.78
CA CYS A 47 1.31 4.13 -1.48
C CYS A 47 0.97 4.17 0.01
N PHE A 48 -0.08 4.90 0.40
CA PHE A 48 -0.45 5.06 1.82
C PHE A 48 -0.88 3.74 2.47
N ASP A 49 -1.34 2.79 1.66
CA ASP A 49 -1.86 1.48 2.05
C ASP A 49 -0.76 0.45 2.36
N VAL A 50 0.52 0.78 2.07
CA VAL A 50 1.65 -0.11 2.33
C VAL A 50 2.26 0.19 3.70
N VAL A 51 2.13 -0.75 4.62
CA VAL A 51 2.58 -0.60 6.00
C VAL A 51 3.97 -1.19 6.18
N PHE A 52 4.88 -0.41 6.78
CA PHE A 52 6.21 -0.86 7.20
C PHE A 52 6.29 -0.88 8.73
N ARG A 53 5.95 -2.01 9.34
CA ARG A 53 5.89 -2.15 10.80
C ARG A 53 7.22 -2.64 11.35
N THR A 54 7.92 -1.79 12.09
CA THR A 54 9.21 -2.12 12.72
C THR A 54 8.98 -2.60 14.15
N PHE A 55 9.68 -3.66 14.57
CA PHE A 55 9.59 -4.22 15.91
C PHE A 55 10.90 -4.95 16.30
N LEU A 56 11.00 -5.37 17.56
CA LEU A 56 12.14 -6.16 18.06
C LEU A 56 11.69 -7.58 18.33
N ILE A 57 12.36 -8.55 17.70
CA ILE A 57 12.19 -9.97 18.00
C ILE A 57 12.93 -10.28 19.31
N GLY A 58 12.21 -10.82 20.29
CA GLY A 58 12.73 -11.15 21.61
C GLY A 58 13.40 -9.96 22.33
N GLY A 59 12.98 -8.74 22.03
CA GLY A 59 13.57 -7.50 22.58
C GLY A 59 14.97 -7.16 22.08
N GLN A 60 15.56 -7.94 21.16
CA GLN A 60 16.97 -7.81 20.79
C GLN A 60 17.18 -7.57 19.30
N THR A 61 16.50 -8.32 18.44
CA THR A 61 16.78 -8.32 16.99
C THR A 61 15.79 -7.46 16.24
N LYS A 62 16.26 -6.42 15.54
CA LYS A 62 15.40 -5.57 14.71
C LYS A 62 14.78 -6.38 13.57
N ALA A 63 13.48 -6.21 13.38
CA ALA A 63 12.74 -6.79 12.28
C ALA A 63 11.72 -5.80 11.73
N VAL A 64 11.35 -5.98 10.47
CA VAL A 64 10.31 -5.19 9.81
C VAL A 64 9.37 -6.12 9.06
N LEU A 65 8.07 -5.96 9.31
CA LEU A 65 7.01 -6.60 8.55
C LEU A 65 6.44 -5.59 7.56
N ILE A 66 6.38 -5.98 6.29
CA ILE A 66 5.84 -5.15 5.20
C ILE A 66 4.60 -5.83 4.63
N TYR A 67 3.48 -5.12 4.55
CA TYR A 67 2.21 -5.64 4.02
C TYR A 67 1.34 -4.52 3.44
N ILE A 68 0.31 -4.89 2.68
CA ILE A 68 -0.72 -3.95 2.19
C ILE A 68 -1.96 -4.10 3.07
N GLU A 69 -2.38 -2.98 3.67
CA GLU A 69 -3.60 -2.91 4.44
C GLU A 69 -4.82 -3.26 3.58
N GLY A 70 -5.72 -4.08 4.12
CA GLY A 70 -6.91 -4.57 3.39
C GLY A 70 -6.66 -5.74 2.44
N LEU A 71 -5.41 -6.02 2.05
CA LEU A 71 -5.03 -7.28 1.37
C LEU A 71 -4.49 -8.35 2.31
N SER A 72 -3.92 -7.97 3.46
CA SER A 72 -3.41 -8.90 4.47
C SER A 72 -4.39 -9.05 5.63
N ASN A 73 -4.43 -10.23 6.24
CA ASN A 73 -5.22 -10.49 7.46
C ASN A 73 -4.46 -9.93 8.67
N ILE A 74 -4.93 -8.80 9.20
CA ILE A 74 -4.22 -8.05 10.26
C ILE A 74 -4.33 -8.78 11.59
N GLU A 75 -5.49 -9.39 11.86
CA GLU A 75 -5.74 -10.17 13.08
C GLU A 75 -4.75 -11.34 13.17
N GLU A 76 -4.58 -12.09 12.08
CA GLU A 76 -3.60 -13.17 11.98
C GLU A 76 -2.15 -12.68 12.06
N ILE A 77 -1.84 -11.49 11.53
CA ILE A 77 -0.51 -10.87 11.69
C ILE A 77 -0.23 -10.59 13.17
N ASP A 78 -1.16 -9.97 13.88
CA ASP A 78 -0.96 -9.61 15.28
C ASP A 78 -0.85 -10.87 16.16
N GLU A 79 -1.75 -11.83 16.00
CA GLU A 79 -1.82 -13.04 16.83
C GLU A 79 -0.73 -14.07 16.50
N ASN A 80 -0.48 -14.35 15.22
CA ASN A 80 0.37 -15.47 14.79
C ASN A 80 1.77 -15.06 14.34
N VAL A 81 2.05 -13.76 14.23
CA VAL A 81 3.38 -13.23 13.88
C VAL A 81 3.93 -12.32 14.97
N LEU A 82 3.23 -11.24 15.31
CA LEU A 82 3.83 -10.19 16.12
C LEU A 82 3.86 -10.52 17.62
N ALA A 83 2.76 -11.03 18.17
CA ALA A 83 2.71 -11.51 19.56
C ALA A 83 3.78 -12.57 19.86
N PRO A 84 3.94 -13.67 19.08
CA PRO A 84 4.93 -14.70 19.38
C PRO A 84 6.37 -14.25 19.16
N LEU A 85 6.63 -13.30 18.24
CA LEU A 85 7.98 -12.82 17.97
C LEU A 85 8.45 -11.72 18.93
N THR A 86 7.53 -10.89 19.42
CA THR A 86 7.86 -9.79 20.35
C THR A 86 8.03 -10.29 21.79
N SER A 87 7.41 -11.43 22.14
CA SER A 87 7.58 -12.03 23.46
C SER A 87 9.05 -12.32 23.78
N GLU A 88 9.50 -11.91 24.96
CA GLU A 88 10.85 -12.15 25.44
C GLU A 88 11.13 -13.66 25.48
N THR A 89 12.22 -14.08 24.84
CA THR A 89 12.70 -15.45 24.90
C THR A 89 13.82 -15.57 25.90
N GLU A 90 13.63 -16.38 26.94
CA GLU A 90 14.70 -16.77 27.86
C GLU A 90 15.78 -17.62 27.19
N GLU A 91 15.46 -18.26 26.05
CA GLU A 91 16.40 -19.12 25.33
C GLU A 91 17.33 -18.34 24.40
N ARG A 92 18.64 -18.56 24.54
CA ARG A 92 19.65 -18.20 23.53
C ARG A 92 19.32 -18.90 22.22
N VAL A 93 18.69 -18.17 21.31
CA VAL A 93 18.34 -18.62 19.97
C VAL A 93 19.62 -18.94 19.19
N ARG A 94 19.82 -20.23 18.86
CA ARG A 94 20.98 -20.68 18.06
C ARG A 94 20.81 -20.38 16.56
N SER A 95 19.56 -20.26 16.08
CA SER A 95 19.22 -19.96 14.70
C SER A 95 17.90 -19.21 14.63
N LEU A 96 17.91 -17.98 14.09
CA LEU A 96 16.71 -17.16 13.88
C LEU A 96 15.67 -17.92 13.04
N ARG A 97 16.11 -18.69 12.03
CA ARG A 97 15.23 -19.48 11.16
C ARG A 97 14.47 -20.57 11.90
N GLU A 98 15.14 -21.27 12.82
CA GLU A 98 14.47 -22.31 13.62
C GLU A 98 13.49 -21.69 14.60
N MET A 99 13.83 -20.56 15.20
CA MET A 99 12.93 -19.82 16.08
C MET A 99 11.69 -19.34 15.32
N LEU A 100 11.85 -18.76 14.13
CA LEU A 100 10.74 -18.32 13.28
C LEU A 100 9.82 -19.51 12.96
N LYS A 101 10.37 -20.66 12.57
CA LYS A 101 9.58 -21.87 12.30
C LYS A 101 8.85 -22.44 13.53
N LYS A 102 9.42 -22.30 14.73
CA LYS A 102 8.83 -22.79 15.98
C LYS A 102 7.75 -21.86 16.53
N LYS A 103 7.95 -20.55 16.39
CA LYS A 103 7.11 -19.52 17.00
C LYS A 103 5.99 -19.02 16.09
N ILE A 104 6.19 -19.03 14.78
CA ILE A 104 5.18 -18.58 13.82
C ILE A 104 4.25 -19.75 13.49
N HIS A 105 2.96 -19.59 13.79
CA HIS A 105 1.93 -20.59 13.51
C HIS A 105 1.29 -20.39 12.15
N ILE A 106 2.09 -20.36 11.07
CA ILE A 106 1.61 -20.11 9.71
C ILE A 106 1.95 -21.29 8.80
N SER A 107 0.93 -21.87 8.19
CA SER A 107 1.06 -23.08 7.35
C SER A 107 1.87 -22.86 6.08
N LYS A 108 1.85 -21.66 5.50
CA LYS A 108 2.54 -21.34 4.24
C LYS A 108 3.56 -20.22 4.47
N MET A 109 4.83 -20.60 4.43
CA MET A 109 5.96 -19.67 4.50
C MET A 109 6.87 -19.90 3.29
N LYS A 110 7.31 -18.81 2.64
CA LYS A 110 8.22 -18.86 1.48
C LYS A 110 9.42 -17.95 1.75
N GLU A 111 10.63 -18.48 1.62
CA GLU A 111 11.85 -17.65 1.64
C GLU A 111 11.89 -16.81 0.35
N VAL A 112 12.11 -15.51 0.48
CA VAL A 112 12.27 -14.57 -0.65
C VAL A 112 13.68 -14.00 -0.61
N LYS A 113 14.37 -14.01 -1.75
CA LYS A 113 15.79 -13.61 -1.83
C LYS A 113 16.00 -12.35 -2.66
N THR A 114 14.95 -11.89 -3.34
CA THR A 114 15.04 -10.89 -4.38
C THR A 114 13.96 -9.84 -4.15
N PHE A 115 14.20 -8.60 -4.57
CA PHE A 115 13.18 -7.56 -4.48
C PHE A 115 11.93 -7.92 -5.27
N ALA A 116 12.08 -8.54 -6.45
CA ALA A 116 10.97 -8.98 -7.28
C ALA A 116 10.04 -9.96 -6.54
N ASP A 117 10.62 -10.96 -5.87
CA ASP A 117 9.83 -11.91 -5.05
C ASP A 117 9.09 -11.20 -3.92
N CYS A 118 9.73 -10.20 -3.30
CA CYS A 118 9.12 -9.43 -2.22
C CYS A 118 7.92 -8.63 -2.74
N ILE A 119 8.11 -7.91 -3.85
CA ILE A 119 7.06 -7.13 -4.52
C ILE A 119 5.88 -8.00 -4.90
N GLU A 120 6.15 -9.15 -5.54
CA GLU A 120 5.11 -10.11 -5.95
C GLU A 120 4.27 -10.54 -4.73
N ASN A 121 4.93 -10.95 -3.64
CA ASN A 121 4.25 -11.43 -2.44
C ASN A 121 3.44 -10.31 -1.75
N ILE A 122 4.01 -9.13 -1.59
CA ILE A 122 3.32 -7.98 -1.00
C ILE A 122 2.09 -7.61 -1.86
N SER A 123 2.22 -7.62 -3.18
CA SER A 123 1.14 -7.26 -4.12
C SER A 123 -0.03 -8.25 -4.13
N ILE A 124 0.20 -9.52 -3.74
CA ILE A 124 -0.87 -10.52 -3.56
C ILE A 124 -1.41 -10.59 -2.13
N GLY A 125 -0.99 -9.69 -1.25
CA GLY A 125 -1.47 -9.60 0.13
C GLY A 125 -0.72 -10.48 1.13
N ASN A 126 0.40 -11.11 0.74
CA ASN A 126 1.24 -11.85 1.68
C ASN A 126 2.22 -10.90 2.37
N PRO A 127 2.18 -10.76 3.70
CA PRO A 127 3.17 -9.99 4.44
C PRO A 127 4.57 -10.55 4.24
N VAL A 128 5.58 -9.69 4.14
CA VAL A 128 6.99 -10.08 4.05
C VAL A 128 7.73 -9.59 5.28
N LEU A 129 8.29 -10.53 6.03
CA LEU A 129 9.11 -10.29 7.20
C LEU A 129 10.59 -10.22 6.82
N PHE A 130 11.25 -9.14 7.23
CA PHE A 130 12.69 -8.95 7.14
C PHE A 130 13.28 -8.92 8.55
N VAL A 131 14.43 -9.57 8.73
CA VAL A 131 15.14 -9.63 10.00
C VAL A 131 16.57 -9.11 9.79
N GLN A 132 17.07 -8.34 10.75
CA GLN A 132 18.42 -7.80 10.71
C GLN A 132 19.45 -8.92 10.50
N HIS A 133 20.44 -8.67 9.64
CA HIS A 133 21.54 -9.59 9.31
C HIS A 133 21.17 -10.85 8.51
N GLU A 134 19.93 -10.96 8.00
CA GLU A 134 19.53 -12.00 7.06
C GLU A 134 19.48 -11.44 5.62
N ALA A 135 20.11 -12.13 4.67
CA ALA A 135 20.08 -11.79 3.24
C ALA A 135 18.80 -12.30 2.53
N SER A 136 17.76 -12.61 3.28
CA SER A 136 16.49 -13.16 2.79
C SER A 136 15.35 -12.67 3.65
N GLY A 137 14.20 -12.42 3.02
CA GLY A 137 12.94 -12.21 3.72
C GLY A 137 12.13 -13.50 3.83
N LEU A 138 11.05 -13.45 4.59
CA LEU A 138 10.07 -14.53 4.73
C LEU A 138 8.69 -14.00 4.36
N ALA A 139 8.15 -14.48 3.24
CA ALA A 139 6.76 -14.22 2.87
C ALA A 139 5.82 -15.16 3.65
N LEU A 140 4.82 -14.58 4.28
CA LEU A 140 3.84 -15.23 5.13
C LEU A 140 2.52 -15.33 4.36
N GLY A 141 1.96 -16.53 4.24
CA GLY A 141 0.72 -16.78 3.51
C GLY A 141 -0.53 -16.30 4.24
N LEU A 142 -0.61 -15.01 4.55
CA LEU A 142 -1.69 -14.36 5.30
C LEU A 142 -2.52 -13.40 4.42
N ALA A 143 -2.57 -13.64 3.11
CA ALA A 143 -3.46 -12.91 2.24
C ALA A 143 -4.92 -13.06 2.71
N LYS A 144 -5.63 -11.94 2.79
CA LYS A 144 -7.04 -11.87 3.15
C LYS A 144 -7.88 -12.32 1.97
N TRP A 145 -8.49 -13.49 2.09
CA TRP A 145 -9.46 -13.98 1.13
C TRP A 145 -10.85 -13.53 1.55
N GLU A 146 -11.52 -12.72 0.73
CA GLU A 146 -12.96 -12.57 0.89
C GLU A 146 -13.62 -13.90 0.56
N LYS A 147 -14.26 -14.50 1.57
CA LYS A 147 -15.33 -15.45 1.32
C LYS A 147 -16.41 -14.65 0.61
N ARG A 148 -16.51 -14.76 -0.72
CA ARG A 148 -17.69 -14.28 -1.44
C ARG A 148 -18.89 -14.96 -0.78
N SER A 149 -19.66 -14.21 0.00
CA SER A 149 -21.08 -14.53 0.16
C SER A 149 -21.63 -14.54 -1.26
N ILE A 150 -22.18 -15.69 -1.66
CA ILE A 150 -22.90 -15.81 -2.92
C ILE A 150 -24.20 -15.04 -2.69
N GLU A 151 -24.18 -13.73 -2.87
CA GLU A 151 -25.40 -12.93 -3.01
C GLU A 151 -25.56 -12.59 -4.49
N GLU A 152 -26.73 -12.90 -5.02
CA GLU A 152 -27.10 -12.59 -6.39
C GLU A 152 -27.09 -11.06 -6.59
N PRO A 153 -26.55 -10.55 -7.70
CA PRO A 153 -26.62 -9.13 -7.97
C PRO A 153 -28.08 -8.73 -8.20
N THR A 154 -28.62 -7.88 -7.34
CA THR A 154 -29.86 -7.15 -7.62
C THR A 154 -29.61 -6.22 -8.80
N ALA A 155 -30.21 -6.56 -9.95
CA ALA A 155 -30.19 -5.69 -11.12
C ALA A 155 -31.02 -4.43 -10.83
N GLU A 156 -30.38 -3.37 -10.33
CA GLU A 156 -30.99 -2.04 -10.30
C GLU A 156 -30.72 -1.30 -11.61
N SER A 157 -31.81 -0.85 -12.23
CA SER A 157 -31.81 0.07 -13.35
C SER A 157 -31.36 1.44 -12.87
N VAL A 158 -30.16 1.89 -13.25
CA VAL A 158 -29.64 3.21 -12.88
C VAL A 158 -29.43 4.07 -14.13
N VAL A 159 -30.27 5.09 -14.29
CA VAL A 159 -30.27 6.08 -15.39
C VAL A 159 -29.18 7.16 -15.20
N ARG A 160 -28.51 7.16 -14.06
CA ARG A 160 -27.24 7.85 -13.79
C ARG A 160 -26.36 6.84 -13.05
N GLY A 161 -25.04 6.88 -13.22
CA GLY A 161 -24.13 5.81 -12.77
C GLY A 161 -24.37 5.30 -11.33
N PRO A 162 -23.96 4.05 -11.03
CA PRO A 162 -24.31 3.37 -9.80
C PRO A 162 -23.94 4.22 -8.58
N ARG A 163 -24.91 4.43 -7.69
CA ARG A 163 -24.74 4.99 -6.34
C ARG A 163 -23.89 4.09 -5.42
N GLU A 164 -23.16 3.12 -5.98
CA GLU A 164 -22.26 2.22 -5.25
C GLU A 164 -21.04 2.97 -4.65
N GLY A 165 -20.72 4.17 -5.13
CA GLY A 165 -19.52 4.93 -4.71
C GLY A 165 -19.51 5.49 -3.28
N PHE A 166 -20.56 5.31 -2.48
CA PHE A 166 -20.71 6.00 -1.19
C PHE A 166 -20.93 5.13 0.05
N VAL A 167 -21.11 3.81 -0.13
CA VAL A 167 -21.43 2.92 1.00
C VAL A 167 -20.17 2.21 1.53
N GLU A 168 -19.06 2.27 0.80
CA GLU A 168 -17.82 1.59 1.14
C GLU A 168 -16.84 2.50 1.90
N THR A 169 -16.06 1.89 2.80
CA THR A 169 -14.93 2.60 3.44
C THR A 169 -13.77 2.74 2.45
N LEU A 170 -12.94 3.79 2.59
CA LEU A 170 -11.74 3.99 1.77
C LEU A 170 -10.88 2.73 1.67
N GLY A 171 -10.72 2.00 2.77
CA GLY A 171 -9.94 0.76 2.81
C GLY A 171 -10.51 -0.37 1.95
N VAL A 172 -11.84 -0.47 1.82
CA VAL A 172 -12.48 -1.47 0.94
C VAL A 172 -12.21 -1.11 -0.52
N SER A 173 -12.44 0.14 -0.92
CA SER A 173 -12.27 0.57 -2.30
C SER A 173 -10.81 0.47 -2.77
N THR A 174 -9.84 0.81 -1.92
CA THR A 174 -8.40 0.65 -2.25
C THR A 174 -8.00 -0.82 -2.33
N SER A 175 -8.53 -1.68 -1.46
CA SER A 175 -8.31 -3.13 -1.54
C SER A 175 -8.83 -3.72 -2.85
N LEU A 176 -10.00 -3.29 -3.30
CA LEU A 176 -10.57 -3.72 -4.59
C LEU A 176 -9.67 -3.33 -5.77
N LEU A 177 -9.14 -2.11 -5.78
CA LEU A 177 -8.19 -1.65 -6.78
C LEU A 177 -6.91 -2.49 -6.77
N ARG A 178 -6.31 -2.75 -5.60
CA ARG A 178 -5.09 -3.56 -5.44
C ARG A 178 -5.27 -5.01 -5.87
N ARG A 179 -6.46 -5.59 -5.67
CA ARG A 179 -6.76 -6.96 -6.15
C ARG A 179 -6.80 -7.04 -7.66
N LYS A 180 -7.30 -6.00 -8.33
CA LYS A 180 -7.32 -5.91 -9.80
C LYS A 180 -5.94 -5.59 -10.36
N ILE A 181 -5.20 -4.69 -9.73
CA ILE A 181 -3.90 -4.20 -10.21
C ILE A 181 -2.83 -4.53 -9.16
N LYS A 182 -2.15 -5.66 -9.38
CA LYS A 182 -1.08 -6.20 -8.51
C LYS A 182 0.29 -5.61 -8.87
N SER A 183 0.36 -4.29 -8.96
CA SER A 183 1.56 -3.57 -9.36
C SER A 183 1.89 -2.47 -8.34
N PRO A 184 3.17 -2.31 -7.93
CA PRO A 184 3.61 -1.20 -7.09
C PRO A 184 3.62 0.15 -7.84
N HIS A 185 3.44 0.14 -9.16
CA HIS A 185 3.20 1.35 -9.95
C HIS A 185 1.81 1.94 -9.70
N LEU A 186 0.85 1.15 -9.20
CA LEU A 186 -0.39 1.71 -8.69
C LEU A 186 -0.06 2.49 -7.41
N LYS A 187 -0.07 3.81 -7.54
CA LYS A 187 0.09 4.78 -6.46
C LYS A 187 -1.26 5.10 -5.88
N MET A 188 -1.28 5.29 -4.57
CA MET A 188 -2.42 5.70 -3.78
C MET A 188 -1.94 6.78 -2.82
N LYS A 189 -2.00 8.02 -3.27
CA LYS A 189 -1.53 9.17 -2.50
C LYS A 189 -2.66 9.70 -1.64
N SER A 190 -2.49 9.66 -0.32
CA SER A 190 -3.48 10.16 0.61
C SER A 190 -3.28 11.66 0.91
N MET A 191 -4.38 12.36 1.12
CA MET A 191 -4.42 13.74 1.60
C MET A 191 -5.66 13.97 2.44
N LYS A 192 -5.69 15.09 3.18
CA LYS A 192 -6.84 15.50 4.00
C LYS A 192 -7.43 16.79 3.45
N ILE A 193 -8.76 16.86 3.40
CA ILE A 193 -9.52 18.02 2.91
C ILE A 193 -10.59 18.42 3.92
N GLY A 194 -10.78 19.74 4.06
CA GLY A 194 -11.76 20.33 4.96
C GLY A 194 -11.18 20.69 6.33
N SER A 195 -11.50 21.89 6.82
CA SER A 195 -10.90 22.45 8.05
C SER A 195 -11.40 21.76 9.33
N TYR A 196 -12.69 21.40 9.40
CA TYR A 196 -13.27 20.72 10.56
C TYR A 196 -13.32 19.20 10.39
N THR A 197 -13.77 18.70 9.23
CA THR A 197 -13.95 17.25 9.03
C THR A 197 -12.64 16.50 8.79
N ASN A 198 -11.59 17.18 8.26
CA ASN A 198 -10.31 16.56 7.93
C ASN A 198 -10.46 15.24 7.16
N THR A 199 -11.34 15.25 6.16
CA THR A 199 -11.79 14.08 5.41
C THR A 199 -10.62 13.51 4.62
N ASP A 200 -10.37 12.21 4.79
CA ASP A 200 -9.33 11.49 4.04
C ASP A 200 -9.76 11.29 2.58
N VAL A 201 -8.86 11.65 1.66
CA VAL A 201 -9.04 11.52 0.22
C VAL A 201 -7.80 10.82 -0.36
N VAL A 202 -8.01 9.92 -1.30
CA VAL A 202 -6.92 9.16 -1.94
C VAL A 202 -6.96 9.39 -3.44
N ILE A 203 -5.84 9.85 -4.00
CA ILE A 203 -5.63 9.94 -5.44
C ILE A 203 -4.95 8.65 -5.89
N ALA A 204 -5.65 7.87 -6.71
CA ALA A 204 -5.12 6.64 -7.28
C ALA A 204 -4.68 6.85 -8.75
N TYR A 205 -3.46 6.46 -9.10
CA TYR A 205 -2.93 6.57 -10.46
C TYR A 205 -1.86 5.50 -10.73
N ILE A 206 -1.54 5.27 -12.00
CA ILE A 206 -0.44 4.37 -12.39
C ILE A 206 0.76 5.21 -12.81
N GLU A 207 1.82 5.17 -12.00
CA GLU A 207 3.09 5.82 -12.29
C GLU A 207 3.67 5.30 -13.62
N GLY A 208 4.10 6.22 -14.49
CA GLY A 208 4.61 5.92 -15.83
C GLY A 208 3.54 5.78 -16.93
N LEU A 209 2.24 5.74 -16.56
CA LEU A 209 1.14 5.82 -17.54
C LEU A 209 0.36 7.13 -17.44
N ALA A 210 0.17 7.64 -16.23
CA ALA A 210 -0.50 8.91 -16.00
C ALA A 210 0.46 10.09 -16.27
N ASP A 211 -0.08 11.17 -16.84
CA ASP A 211 0.66 12.41 -17.03
C ASP A 211 0.91 13.09 -15.68
N HIS A 212 2.18 13.32 -15.34
CA HIS A 212 2.58 13.96 -14.10
C HIS A 212 2.02 15.38 -13.97
N THR A 213 1.89 16.14 -15.06
CA THR A 213 1.32 17.49 -14.97
C THR A 213 -0.15 17.45 -14.61
N LEU A 214 -0.89 16.43 -15.05
CA LEU A 214 -2.30 16.25 -14.69
C LEU A 214 -2.44 15.83 -13.22
N ILE A 215 -1.55 14.97 -12.71
CA ILE A 215 -1.55 14.59 -11.29
C ILE A 215 -1.29 15.82 -10.42
N GLU A 216 -0.30 16.64 -10.76
CA GLU A 216 -0.01 17.89 -10.04
C GLU A 216 -1.18 18.88 -10.10
N GLU A 217 -1.84 19.02 -11.25
CA GLU A 217 -3.05 19.84 -11.41
C GLU A 217 -4.16 19.38 -10.44
N VAL A 218 -4.46 18.08 -10.42
CA VAL A 218 -5.49 17.50 -9.54
C VAL A 218 -5.13 17.71 -8.06
N GLU A 219 -3.88 17.48 -7.68
CA GLU A 219 -3.40 17.74 -6.31
C GLU A 219 -3.56 19.21 -5.92
N ASN A 220 -3.15 20.13 -6.79
CA ASN A 220 -3.27 21.56 -6.56
C ASN A 220 -4.74 22.01 -6.44
N ARG A 221 -5.64 21.45 -7.24
CA ARG A 221 -7.08 21.74 -7.15
C ARG A 221 -7.65 21.25 -5.83
N LEU A 222 -7.35 20.01 -5.45
CA LEU A 222 -7.79 19.42 -4.18
C LEU A 222 -7.27 20.19 -2.96
N GLN A 223 -6.02 20.67 -3.00
CA GLN A 223 -5.45 21.46 -1.89
C GLN A 223 -6.08 22.86 -1.75
N ARG A 224 -6.62 23.42 -2.82
CA ARG A 224 -7.29 24.75 -2.81
C ARG A 224 -8.73 24.69 -2.32
N ILE A 225 -9.27 23.50 -2.08
CA ILE A 225 -10.62 23.32 -1.55
C ILE A 225 -10.63 23.80 -0.08
N GLU A 226 -11.01 25.05 0.11
CA GLU A 226 -11.30 25.65 1.42
C GLU A 226 -12.79 25.48 1.71
N ILE A 227 -13.17 24.36 2.32
CA ILE A 227 -14.52 24.14 2.85
C ILE A 227 -14.46 23.72 4.31
N ASP A 228 -15.48 24.10 5.08
CA ASP A 228 -15.54 23.74 6.50
C ASP A 228 -15.75 22.23 6.68
N SER A 229 -16.51 21.58 5.81
CA SER A 229 -16.85 20.17 5.91
C SER A 229 -17.10 19.54 4.54
N VAL A 230 -16.47 18.38 4.26
CA VAL A 230 -16.80 17.53 3.12
C VAL A 230 -17.87 16.54 3.59
N LEU A 231 -19.12 16.73 3.15
CA LEU A 231 -20.24 15.85 3.53
C LEU A 231 -20.55 14.79 2.46
N GLU A 232 -20.27 15.08 1.19
CA GLU A 232 -20.48 14.19 0.04
C GLU A 232 -19.34 14.36 -0.98
N SER A 233 -19.00 13.32 -1.75
CA SER A 233 -17.90 13.39 -2.75
C SER A 233 -18.26 14.27 -3.94
N GLY A 234 -19.56 14.50 -4.17
CA GLY A 234 -20.04 15.45 -5.18
C GLY A 234 -19.51 16.88 -4.95
N TYR A 235 -19.22 17.28 -3.70
CA TYR A 235 -18.59 18.58 -3.42
C TYR A 235 -17.17 18.63 -3.97
N ILE A 236 -16.43 17.52 -3.89
CA ILE A 236 -15.09 17.44 -4.45
C ILE A 236 -15.16 17.45 -5.98
N GLU A 237 -16.12 16.74 -6.58
CA GLU A 237 -16.33 16.71 -8.03
C GLU A 237 -16.63 18.12 -8.58
N GLU A 238 -17.59 18.83 -8.01
CA GLU A 238 -17.95 20.20 -8.43
C GLU A 238 -16.80 21.21 -8.27
N LEU A 239 -15.93 21.02 -7.27
CA LEU A 239 -14.83 21.94 -6.99
C LEU A 239 -13.57 21.67 -7.82
N ILE A 240 -13.42 20.46 -8.35
CA ILE A 240 -12.31 20.09 -9.24
C ILE A 240 -12.68 20.36 -10.71
N GLU A 241 -13.96 20.31 -11.07
CA GLU A 241 -14.41 20.65 -12.41
C GLU A 241 -13.96 22.08 -12.78
N ASP A 242 -13.37 22.22 -13.97
CA ASP A 242 -13.11 23.53 -14.51
C ASP A 242 -14.44 24.25 -14.66
N ASN A 243 -14.60 25.33 -13.91
CA ASN A 243 -15.64 26.32 -14.13
C ASN A 243 -15.44 26.96 -15.52
N TYR A 244 -15.73 26.22 -16.60
CA TYR A 244 -16.40 26.81 -17.73
C TYR A 244 -17.74 27.26 -17.20
N ILE A 245 -17.76 28.51 -16.72
CA ILE A 245 -18.92 29.33 -16.46
C ILE A 245 -20.13 28.68 -17.14
N THR A 246 -20.96 27.96 -16.38
CA THR A 246 -22.29 27.55 -16.84
C THR A 246 -23.15 28.81 -16.86
N LYS A 247 -22.78 29.75 -17.72
CA LYS A 247 -23.63 30.83 -18.22
C LYS A 247 -24.70 30.10 -19.01
N TYR A 248 -25.94 30.27 -18.56
CA TYR A 248 -27.17 29.71 -19.12
C TYR A 248 -27.51 28.25 -18.74
N ASN A 249 -27.93 28.03 -17.49
CA ASN A 249 -29.31 27.60 -17.17
C ASN A 249 -29.46 27.20 -15.70
N ARG A 250 -29.56 28.18 -14.80
CA ARG A 250 -30.41 28.03 -13.61
C ARG A 250 -31.39 29.20 -13.59
N LYS A 251 -32.37 29.14 -14.51
CA LYS A 251 -33.66 29.76 -14.27
C LYS A 251 -34.58 28.69 -13.71
N SER A 252 -35.16 29.03 -12.55
CA SER A 252 -36.42 28.51 -12.02
C SER A 252 -36.33 27.09 -11.48
N VAL A 253 -36.54 26.89 -10.18
CA VAL A 253 -37.74 26.24 -9.58
C VAL A 253 -37.14 25.50 -8.36
N ILE A 254 -37.58 25.57 -7.09
CA ILE A 254 -38.77 26.09 -6.41
C ILE A 254 -38.38 26.34 -4.94
N LYS A 255 -39.18 27.19 -4.28
CA LYS A 255 -39.32 27.42 -2.83
C LYS A 255 -39.25 26.18 -1.95
#